data_AF-A0A9E5ADN4-F1
#
_entry.id   AF-A0A9E5ADN4-F1
#
_cell.length_a   1.000
_cell.length_b   1.000
_cell.length_c   1.000
_cell.angle_alpha   90.00
_cell.angle_beta   90.00
_cell.angle_gamma   90.00
#
_symmetry.space_group_name_H-M   'P 1'
#
loop_
_entity.id
_entity.type
_entity.pdbx_description
1 polymer ?
#
loop_
_entity_poly.entity_id
_entity_poly.type
_entity_poly.pdbx_seq_one_letter_code
_entity_poly.pdbx_strand_id
1 'polypeptide(L)'
;MWRGQALGIALAATLGVGCSEAARETEFARVSAPRGEWQIITTVIEPWAPQGPHFVVVYAQLGAQGARLRVGRAELAYDGIPFSRHNINLRWTSDTEALVCLRASDRPDQSVHVNIRSAVATGVLRKGC
;
A
#
# COMPACT_ATOMS: atom_id res chain seq x y z
N MET A 1 -25.95 -53.41 -23.97
CA MET A 1 -24.77 -52.68 -24.48
C MET A 1 -25.18 -51.22 -24.68
N TRP A 2 -24.89 -50.33 -23.72
CA TRP A 2 -25.21 -48.91 -23.80
C TRP A 2 -23.91 -48.12 -23.59
N ARG A 3 -23.48 -47.39 -24.63
CA ARG A 3 -22.31 -46.51 -24.59
C ARG A 3 -22.81 -45.09 -24.26
N GLY A 4 -22.70 -44.69 -23.00
CA GLY A 4 -22.88 -43.29 -22.59
C GLY A 4 -21.62 -42.50 -22.90
N GLN A 5 -21.73 -41.52 -23.81
CA GLN A 5 -20.67 -40.60 -24.16
C GLN A 5 -20.54 -39.56 -23.05
N ALA A 6 -19.39 -39.50 -22.37
CA ALA A 6 -19.07 -38.43 -21.44
C ALA A 6 -18.51 -37.24 -22.23
N LEU A 7 -19.36 -36.24 -22.49
CA LEU A 7 -18.95 -34.91 -22.92
C LEU A 7 -18.49 -34.14 -21.67
N GLY A 8 -17.20 -34.19 -21.36
CA GLY A 8 -16.59 -33.39 -20.29
C GLY A 8 -16.21 -32.01 -20.81
N ILE A 9 -16.95 -31.00 -20.38
CA ILE A 9 -16.81 -29.58 -20.73
C ILE A 9 -15.38 -29.10 -20.42
N ALA A 10 -14.67 -28.63 -21.46
CA ALA A 10 -13.44 -27.88 -21.30
C ALA A 10 -13.80 -26.48 -20.74
N LEU A 11 -13.58 -26.29 -19.44
CA LEU A 11 -13.56 -24.97 -18.82
C LEU A 11 -12.34 -24.21 -19.35
N ALA A 12 -12.56 -23.42 -20.40
CA ALA A 12 -11.61 -22.40 -20.82
C ALA A 12 -11.56 -21.32 -19.72
N ALA A 13 -10.59 -21.46 -18.81
CA ALA A 13 -10.21 -20.38 -17.92
C ALA A 13 -9.53 -19.28 -18.78
N THR A 14 -10.33 -18.35 -19.28
CA THR A 14 -9.82 -17.11 -19.87
C THR A 14 -9.13 -16.32 -18.77
N LEU A 15 -7.81 -16.50 -18.67
CA LEU A 15 -6.91 -15.60 -17.95
C LEU A 15 -6.96 -14.24 -18.65
N GLY A 16 -7.99 -13.46 -18.34
CA GLY A 16 -7.96 -12.03 -18.59
C GLY A 16 -6.80 -11.48 -17.78
N VAL A 17 -5.68 -11.19 -18.44
CA VAL A 17 -4.62 -10.34 -17.89
C VAL A 17 -5.21 -8.94 -17.83
N GLY A 18 -6.07 -8.74 -16.85
CA GLY A 18 -6.49 -7.42 -16.43
C GLY A 18 -5.23 -6.73 -15.93
N CYS A 19 -4.87 -5.65 -16.61
CA CYS A 19 -3.98 -4.62 -16.11
C CYS A 19 -4.56 -4.09 -14.78
N SER A 20 -4.36 -4.84 -13.70
CA SER A 20 -4.91 -4.52 -12.39
C SER A 20 -4.05 -3.45 -11.72
N GLU A 21 -4.67 -2.60 -10.90
CA GLU A 21 -3.95 -1.59 -10.12
C GLU A 21 -2.84 -2.23 -9.26
N ALA A 22 -3.10 -3.42 -8.72
CA ALA A 22 -2.14 -4.21 -7.95
C ALA A 22 -0.86 -4.55 -8.74
N ALA A 23 -0.92 -4.66 -10.07
CA ALA A 23 0.25 -4.94 -10.90
C ALA A 23 1.20 -3.74 -11.02
N ARG A 24 0.75 -2.52 -10.67
CA ARG A 24 1.54 -1.28 -10.69
C ARG A 24 1.89 -0.78 -9.30
N GLU A 25 1.47 -1.50 -8.27
CA GLU A 25 1.80 -1.20 -6.89
C GLU A 25 3.22 -1.70 -6.59
N THR A 26 4.10 -0.79 -6.19
CA THR A 26 5.50 -1.10 -5.89
C THR A 26 5.82 -0.76 -4.44
N GLU A 27 6.56 -1.62 -3.74
CA GLU A 27 7.03 -1.32 -2.39
C GLU A 27 8.05 -0.19 -2.44
N PHE A 28 7.78 0.88 -1.70
CA PHE A 28 8.61 2.08 -1.66
C PHE A 28 9.51 2.09 -0.41
N ALA A 29 8.93 1.82 0.75
CA ALA A 29 9.65 1.82 2.02
C ALA A 29 9.02 0.83 3.01
N ARG A 30 9.87 0.31 3.90
CA ARG A 30 9.49 -0.56 5.01
C ARG A 30 10.29 -0.21 6.24
N VAL A 31 9.63 -0.09 7.38
CA VAL A 31 10.29 0.18 8.66
C VAL A 31 9.64 -0.65 9.76
N SER A 32 10.48 -1.36 10.50
CA SER A 32 10.07 -2.15 11.67
C SER A 32 9.81 -1.26 12.88
N ALA A 33 8.83 -1.64 13.69
CA ALA A 33 8.59 -1.08 15.02
C ALA A 33 9.83 -1.24 15.91
N PRO A 34 10.00 -0.41 16.94
CA PRO A 34 11.13 -0.53 17.86
C PRO A 34 11.26 -1.92 18.50
N ARG A 35 10.13 -2.59 18.77
CA ARG A 35 10.08 -3.96 19.31
C ARG A 35 10.08 -5.07 18.25
N GLY A 36 10.14 -4.71 16.96
CA GLY A 36 10.26 -5.66 15.84
C GLY A 36 9.00 -6.45 15.48
N GLU A 37 7.93 -6.40 16.28
CA GLU A 37 6.70 -7.16 16.05
C GLU A 37 5.90 -6.66 14.84
N TRP A 38 5.91 -5.35 14.60
CA TRP A 38 5.16 -4.71 13.52
C TRP A 38 6.06 -4.09 12.48
N GLN A 39 5.57 -4.01 11.26
CA GLN A 39 6.22 -3.29 10.17
C GLN A 39 5.20 -2.36 9.52
N ILE A 40 5.61 -1.13 9.24
CA ILE A 40 4.86 -0.25 8.35
C ILE A 40 5.50 -0.33 6.98
N ILE A 41 4.68 -0.59 5.97
CA ILE A 41 5.06 -0.71 4.57
C ILE A 41 4.32 0.35 3.79
N THR A 42 5.07 1.14 3.03
CA THR A 42 4.53 2.14 2.12
C THR A 42 4.75 1.65 0.70
N THR A 43 3.70 1.68 -0.10
CA THR A 43 3.74 1.36 -1.53
C THR A 43 3.31 2.56 -2.34
N VAL A 44 3.76 2.61 -3.60
CA VAL A 44 3.37 3.62 -4.58
C VAL A 44 2.71 2.92 -5.76
N ILE A 45 1.59 3.48 -6.21
CA ILE A 45 0.89 3.07 -7.43
C ILE A 45 1.11 4.18 -8.45
N GLU A 46 1.79 3.84 -9.54
CA GLU A 46 2.04 4.77 -10.64
C GLU A 46 0.75 5.07 -11.44
N PRO A 47 0.61 6.28 -11.99
CA PRO A 47 -0.55 6.63 -12.80
C PRO A 47 -0.57 5.89 -14.14
N TRP A 48 -1.76 5.73 -14.72
CA TRP A 48 -1.90 5.18 -16.09
C TRP A 48 -1.47 6.20 -17.15
N ALA A 49 -1.65 7.49 -16.87
CA ALA A 49 -1.30 8.59 -17.73
C ALA A 49 0.00 9.26 -17.23
N PRO A 50 0.86 9.81 -18.12
CA PRO A 50 2.14 10.43 -17.72
C PRO A 50 2.06 11.55 -16.68
N GLN A 51 0.89 12.17 -16.51
CA GLN A 51 0.64 13.27 -15.56
C GLN A 51 -0.55 12.96 -14.62
N GLY A 52 -0.94 11.68 -14.51
CA GLY A 52 -1.99 11.28 -13.59
C GLY A 52 -1.54 11.30 -12.13
N PRO A 53 -2.48 11.28 -11.17
CA PRO A 53 -2.13 11.24 -9.76
C PRO A 53 -1.47 9.90 -9.41
N HIS A 54 -0.50 9.96 -8.50
CA HIS A 54 0.03 8.78 -7.85
C HIS A 54 -0.83 8.43 -6.64
N PHE A 55 -0.86 7.16 -6.27
CA PHE A 55 -1.43 6.76 -4.98
C PHE A 55 -0.34 6.22 -4.07
N VAL A 56 -0.38 6.62 -2.81
CA VAL A 56 0.44 6.01 -1.76
C VAL A 56 -0.46 5.18 -0.89
N VAL A 57 -0.11 3.90 -0.72
CA VAL A 57 -0.85 2.99 0.16
C VAL A 57 0.05 2.62 1.34
N VAL A 58 -0.51 2.73 2.54
CA VAL A 58 0.19 2.39 3.79
C VAL A 58 -0.43 1.12 4.34
N TYR A 59 0.43 0.16 4.64
CA TYR A 59 0.08 -1.10 5.27
C TYR A 59 0.78 -1.25 6.62
N ALA A 60 0.09 -1.91 7.54
CA ALA A 60 0.68 -2.50 8.73
C ALA A 60 0.77 -4.02 8.55
N GLN A 61 1.90 -4.61 8.95
CA GLN A 61 2.12 -6.06 8.88
C GLN A 61 2.65 -6.54 10.23
N LEU A 62 2.04 -7.60 10.78
CA LEU A 62 2.52 -8.28 11.99
C LEU A 62 3.52 -9.37 11.60
N GLY A 63 4.78 -9.21 12.01
CA GLY A 63 5.88 -10.08 11.63
C GLY A 63 6.17 -10.10 10.11
N ALA A 64 7.14 -10.93 9.70
CA ALA A 64 7.55 -11.00 8.29
C ALA A 64 6.56 -11.75 7.39
N GLN A 65 5.73 -12.63 7.96
CA GLN A 65 4.80 -13.50 7.23
C GLN A 65 3.33 -13.11 7.41
N GLY A 66 3.02 -12.09 8.23
CA GLY A 66 1.64 -11.67 8.44
C GLY A 66 1.02 -11.07 7.19
N ALA A 67 -0.32 -11.06 7.14
CA ALA A 67 -1.05 -10.37 6.09
C ALA A 67 -0.80 -8.85 6.16
N ARG A 68 -0.71 -8.19 5.00
CA ARG A 68 -0.66 -6.72 4.91
C ARG A 68 -2.05 -6.16 5.16
N LEU A 69 -2.21 -5.39 6.22
CA LEU A 69 -3.44 -4.68 6.55
C LEU A 69 -3.34 -3.26 6.02
N ARG A 70 -4.19 -2.88 5.07
CA ARG A 70 -4.21 -1.51 4.56
C ARG A 70 -4.74 -0.57 5.65
N VAL A 71 -3.91 0.37 6.08
CA VAL A 71 -4.23 1.36 7.12
C VAL A 71 -4.41 2.77 6.55
N GLY A 72 -3.94 3.03 5.32
CA GLY A 72 -4.17 4.32 4.66
C GLY A 72 -4.01 4.25 3.15
N ARG A 73 -4.67 5.16 2.44
CA ARG A 73 -4.48 5.41 1.01
C ARG A 73 -4.63 6.89 0.73
N ALA A 74 -3.60 7.50 0.16
CA ALA A 74 -3.60 8.90 -0.23
C ALA A 74 -3.45 9.03 -1.75
N GLU A 75 -4.11 10.03 -2.30
CA GLU A 75 -3.88 10.49 -3.67
C GLU A 75 -2.90 11.67 -3.61
N LEU A 76 -1.85 11.62 -4.44
CA LEU A 76 -0.85 12.67 -4.55
C LEU A 76 -0.83 13.19 -5.99
N ALA A 77 -1.02 14.49 -6.15
CA ALA A 77 -0.98 15.14 -7.46
C ALA A 77 0.38 14.95 -8.14
N TYR A 78 0.38 14.91 -9.48
CA TYR A 78 1.61 14.94 -10.25
C TYR A 78 2.20 16.36 -10.25
N ASP A 79 3.35 16.52 -9.62
CA ASP A 79 4.11 17.78 -9.52
C ASP A 79 5.45 17.72 -10.28
N GLY A 80 5.73 16.61 -10.98
CA GLY A 80 6.98 16.37 -11.73
C GLY A 80 8.18 15.97 -10.87
N ILE A 81 8.07 15.93 -9.54
CA ILE A 81 9.16 15.52 -8.66
C ILE A 81 9.10 13.99 -8.49
N PRO A 82 10.20 13.23 -8.59
CA PRO A 82 10.20 11.80 -8.30
C PRO A 82 10.01 11.49 -6.80
N PHE A 83 9.41 10.35 -6.45
CA PHE A 83 9.36 9.93 -5.05
C PHE A 83 10.75 9.55 -4.52
N SER A 84 11.06 10.00 -3.32
CA SER A 84 12.31 9.70 -2.62
C SER A 84 12.08 9.64 -1.11
N ARG A 85 13.02 9.05 -0.36
CA ARG A 85 12.92 8.99 1.11
C ARG A 85 12.86 10.37 1.77
N HIS A 86 13.18 11.44 1.04
CA HIS A 86 13.07 12.82 1.50
C HIS A 86 11.64 13.36 1.39
N ASN A 87 10.80 12.83 0.50
CA ASN A 87 9.42 13.32 0.30
C ASN A 87 8.34 12.32 0.74
N ILE A 88 8.68 11.06 1.00
CA ILE A 88 7.84 10.15 1.79
C ILE A 88 8.69 9.68 2.96
N ASN A 89 8.39 10.19 4.15
CA ASN A 89 9.13 9.88 5.37
C ASN A 89 8.26 9.04 6.31
N LEU A 90 8.85 8.00 6.88
CA LEU A 90 8.20 7.08 7.79
C LEU A 90 9.00 7.05 9.08
N ARG A 91 8.34 7.36 10.20
CA ARG A 91 8.95 7.23 11.53
C ARG A 91 7.99 6.62 12.54
N TRP A 92 8.54 5.89 13.49
CA TRP A 92 7.82 5.50 14.70
C TRP A 92 7.92 6.63 15.72
N THR A 93 6.78 7.00 16.31
CA THR A 93 6.72 7.98 17.41
C THR A 93 6.62 7.30 18.77
N SER A 94 6.21 6.03 18.80
CA SER A 94 6.22 5.17 19.98
C SER A 94 6.26 3.69 19.53
N ASP A 95 6.15 2.75 20.48
CA ASP A 95 6.04 1.33 20.18
C ASP A 95 4.76 0.94 19.43
N THR A 96 3.73 1.80 19.49
CA THR A 96 2.38 1.54 18.97
C THR A 96 1.92 2.58 17.96
N GLU A 97 2.73 3.59 17.69
CA GLU A 97 2.37 4.69 16.80
C GLU A 97 3.45 4.97 15.77
N ALA A 98 3.00 5.09 14.53
CA ALA A 98 3.84 5.47 13.41
C ALA A 98 3.19 6.62 12.63
N LEU A 99 4.05 7.44 12.04
CA LEU A 99 3.67 8.54 11.19
C LEU A 99 4.30 8.35 9.82
N VAL A 100 3.47 8.34 8.79
CA VAL A 100 3.91 8.39 7.39
C VAL A 100 3.60 9.79 6.86
N CYS A 101 4.64 10.61 6.71
CA CYS A 101 4.54 11.91 6.05
C CYS A 101 4.54 11.70 4.53
N LEU A 102 3.52 12.22 3.86
CA LEU A 102 3.34 12.09 2.43
C LEU A 102 3.51 13.45 1.77
N ARG A 103 4.58 13.57 0.97
CA ARG A 103 4.97 14.66 0.07
C ARG A 103 4.72 16.10 0.49
N ALA A 104 5.78 16.89 0.27
CA ALA A 104 5.72 18.32 -0.02
C ALA A 104 7.12 18.92 -0.02
N SER A 105 7.73 19.17 -1.18
CA SER A 105 8.91 20.03 -1.16
C SER A 105 8.60 21.47 -0.68
N ASP A 106 7.32 21.84 -0.61
CA ASP A 106 6.89 23.22 -0.45
C ASP A 106 5.58 23.42 0.39
N ARG A 107 4.71 22.40 0.55
CA ARG A 107 3.51 22.44 1.43
C ARG A 107 3.09 21.07 2.01
N PRO A 108 3.50 20.65 3.23
CA PRO A 108 3.17 19.33 3.78
C PRO A 108 1.69 19.02 3.62
N ASP A 109 1.37 18.10 2.72
CA ASP A 109 0.01 17.97 2.22
C ASP A 109 -0.77 17.04 3.14
N GLN A 110 -0.24 15.83 3.35
CA GLN A 110 -0.94 14.77 4.05
C GLN A 110 -0.02 13.90 4.91
N SER A 111 -0.60 13.27 5.93
CA SER A 111 0.05 12.22 6.69
C SER A 111 -0.92 11.09 7.01
N VAL A 112 -0.36 9.89 7.16
CA VAL A 112 -1.10 8.74 7.71
C VAL A 112 -0.58 8.50 9.13
N HIS A 113 -1.44 8.77 10.10
CA HIS A 113 -1.20 8.43 11.50
C HIS A 113 -1.66 7.00 11.73
N VAL A 114 -0.72 6.10 11.98
CA VAL A 114 -0.98 4.68 12.23
C VAL A 114 -0.95 4.43 13.73
N ASN A 115 -2.02 3.86 14.27
CA ASN A 115 -2.10 3.41 15.67
C ASN A 115 -2.34 1.90 15.71
N ILE A 116 -1.53 1.21 16.52
CA ILE A 116 -1.56 -0.24 16.70
C ILE A 116 -1.91 -0.55 18.15
N ARG A 117 -3.06 -1.20 18.36
CA ARG A 117 -3.52 -1.64 19.69
C ARG A 117 -3.97 -3.09 19.63
N SER A 118 -3.42 -3.92 20.51
CA SER A 118 -3.89 -5.30 20.73
C SER A 118 -4.11 -6.10 19.44
N ALA A 119 -3.12 -6.05 18.54
CA ALA A 119 -3.12 -6.66 17.21
C ALA A 119 -4.00 -6.02 16.11
N VAL A 120 -4.66 -4.91 16.39
CA VAL A 120 -5.39 -4.12 15.38
C VAL A 120 -4.58 -2.91 15.00
N ALA A 121 -4.35 -2.75 13.69
CA ALA A 121 -3.73 -1.55 13.12
C ALA A 121 -4.81 -0.69 12.45
N THR A 122 -4.83 0.60 12.77
CA THR A 122 -5.71 1.59 12.17
C THR A 122 -4.88 2.75 11.64
N GLY A 123 -5.36 3.41 10.58
CA GLY A 123 -4.72 4.61 10.09
C GLY A 123 -5.74 5.71 9.81
N VAL A 124 -5.32 6.95 10.04
CA VAL A 124 -6.11 8.15 9.80
C VAL A 124 -5.30 9.10 8.92
N LEU A 125 -5.89 9.50 7.80
CA LEU A 125 -5.35 10.55 6.95
C LEU A 125 -5.57 11.90 7.62
N ARG A 126 -4.52 12.71 7.70
CA ARG A 126 -4.58 14.09 8.21
C ARG A 126 -3.92 15.02 7.23
N LYS A 127 -4.30 16.30 7.29
CA LYS A 127 -3.56 17.35 6.59
C LYS A 127 -2.27 17.66 7.33
N GLY A 128 -1.19 17.83 6.58
CA GLY A 128 0.12 18.16 7.11
C GLY A 128 0.89 16.98 7.73
N CYS A 129 2.17 17.24 7.92
CA CYS A 129 3.11 16.52 8.77
C CYS A 129 3.94 17.58 9.52
#